data_AF-A0A1J0WKR6-F1
#
_entry.id   AF-A0A1J0WKR6-F1
#
_cell.length_a   1.000
_cell.length_b   1.000
_cell.length_c   1.000
_cell.angle_alpha   90.00
_cell.angle_beta   90.00
_cell.angle_gamma   90.00
#
_symmetry.space_group_name_H-M   'P 1'
#
loop_
_entity.id
_entity.type
_entity.pdbx_description
1 polymer ?
#
loop_
_entity_poly.entity_id
_entity_poly.type
_entity_poly.pdbx_seq_one_letter_code
_entity_poly.pdbx_strand_id
1 'polypeptide(L)'
;MTEFEKASSFYDRIREQVRSEDTLYNQRIIWLISMQAFLFATLGLILQAYLSNEINQSSPLLTGSFVLISITGILVAMVSNRVLSNGRVALNGLRDAWDDFAEGLGPETLALLPHPRGKHEKSARQNIWSRGISSGNLPAIFAFVWLCFLAFLIVERLDLTRFP
;
A
#
# COMPACT_ATOMS: atom_id res chain seq x y z
N MET A 1 -34.63 26.27 2.09
CA MET A 1 -33.28 25.73 2.29
C MET A 1 -32.31 26.73 1.70
N THR A 2 -31.53 27.41 2.54
CA THR A 2 -30.58 28.44 2.10
C THR A 2 -29.43 27.81 1.30
N GLU A 3 -28.78 28.59 0.44
CA GLU A 3 -27.61 28.14 -0.33
C GLU A 3 -26.52 27.59 0.59
N PHE A 4 -26.32 28.24 1.74
CA PHE A 4 -25.43 27.79 2.80
C PHE A 4 -25.81 26.43 3.41
N GLU A 5 -27.09 26.18 3.70
CA GLU A 5 -27.56 24.87 4.22
C GLU A 5 -27.27 23.73 3.23
N LYS A 6 -27.43 23.98 1.92
CA LYS A 6 -27.10 23.01 0.88
C LYS A 6 -25.59 22.76 0.82
N ALA A 7 -24.79 23.83 0.86
CA ALA A 7 -23.33 23.73 0.84
C ALA A 7 -22.78 23.00 2.07
N SER A 8 -23.29 23.29 3.27
CA SER A 8 -22.90 22.61 4.50
C SER A 8 -23.26 21.12 4.46
N SER A 9 -24.48 20.77 4.01
CA SER A 9 -24.89 19.36 3.94
C SER A 9 -24.06 18.57 2.93
N PHE A 10 -23.71 19.18 1.79
CA PHE A 10 -22.80 18.55 0.82
C PHE A 10 -21.39 18.39 1.38
N TYR A 11 -20.86 19.43 2.03
CA TYR A 11 -19.56 19.41 2.68
C TYR A 11 -19.45 18.29 3.72
N ASP A 12 -20.44 18.17 4.61
CA ASP A 12 -20.43 17.15 5.67
C ASP A 12 -20.42 15.73 5.09
N ARG A 13 -21.16 15.51 4.00
CA ARG A 13 -21.16 14.21 3.28
C ARG A 13 -19.80 13.90 2.66
N ILE A 14 -19.20 14.85 1.94
CA ILE A 14 -17.86 14.67 1.35
C ILE A 14 -16.84 14.41 2.46
N ARG A 15 -16.88 15.18 3.55
CA ARG A 15 -15.95 15.06 4.66
C ARG A 15 -16.03 13.70 5.34
N GLU A 16 -17.25 13.19 5.58
CA GLU A 16 -17.45 11.86 6.15
C GLU A 16 -16.95 10.77 5.19
N GLN A 17 -17.16 10.93 3.89
CA GLN A 17 -16.69 9.98 2.90
C GLN A 17 -15.15 9.99 2.78
N VAL A 18 -14.51 11.17 2.81
CA VAL A 18 -13.05 11.29 2.88
C VAL A 18 -12.50 10.60 4.13
N ARG A 19 -13.13 10.83 5.30
CA ARG A 19 -12.70 10.22 6.57
C ARG A 19 -12.81 8.69 6.54
N SER A 20 -13.89 8.17 5.98
CA SER A 20 -14.08 6.71 5.86
C SER A 20 -13.08 6.09 4.88
N GLU A 21 -12.82 6.72 3.73
CA GLU A 21 -11.80 6.25 2.78
C GLU A 21 -10.38 6.34 3.34
N ASP A 22 -10.02 7.42 4.05
CA ASP A 22 -8.71 7.53 4.70
C ASP A 22 -8.52 6.43 5.77
N THR A 23 -9.59 6.10 6.51
CA THR A 23 -9.57 5.01 7.50
C THR A 23 -9.37 3.65 6.81
N LEU A 24 -10.13 3.38 5.75
CA LEU A 24 -9.98 2.16 4.95
C LEU A 24 -8.59 2.07 4.30
N TYR A 25 -8.06 3.18 3.79
CA TYR A 25 -6.71 3.25 3.21
C TYR A 25 -5.64 2.88 4.24
N ASN A 26 -5.71 3.45 5.45
CA ASN A 26 -4.79 3.12 6.53
C ASN A 26 -4.91 1.64 6.95
N GLN A 27 -6.13 1.11 7.05
CA GLN A 27 -6.35 -0.31 7.37
C GLN A 27 -5.76 -1.23 6.29
N ARG A 28 -5.90 -0.88 5.01
CA ARG A 28 -5.29 -1.62 3.88
C ARG A 28 -3.75 -1.62 3.96
N ILE A 29 -3.14 -0.51 4.36
CA ILE A 29 -1.68 -0.44 4.58
C ILE A 29 -1.26 -1.36 5.73
N ILE A 30 -1.95 -1.31 6.87
CA ILE A 30 -1.66 -2.16 8.02
C ILE A 30 -1.76 -3.63 7.61
N TRP A 31 -2.82 -4.01 6.88
CA TRP A 31 -3.00 -5.38 6.41
C TRP A 31 -1.87 -5.84 5.49
N LEU A 32 -1.42 -5.00 4.56
CA LEU A 32 -0.25 -5.27 3.73
C LEU A 32 0.99 -5.52 4.58
N ILE A 33 1.29 -4.63 5.53
CA ILE A 33 2.48 -4.75 6.39
C ILE A 33 2.42 -6.06 7.21
N SER A 34 1.28 -6.37 7.81
CA SER A 34 1.09 -7.60 8.59
C SER A 34 1.27 -8.86 7.75
N MET A 35 0.70 -8.91 6.54
CA MET A 35 0.85 -10.06 5.64
C MET A 35 2.30 -10.24 5.19
N GLN A 36 2.99 -9.15 4.85
CA GLN A 36 4.39 -9.20 4.44
C GLN A 36 5.30 -9.64 5.61
N ALA A 37 5.08 -9.11 6.81
CA ALA A 37 5.80 -9.51 8.01
C ALA A 37 5.60 -11.00 8.33
N PHE A 38 4.38 -11.50 8.20
CA PHE A 38 4.07 -12.92 8.37
C PHE A 38 4.86 -13.78 7.38
N LEU A 39 4.86 -13.43 6.08
CA LEU A 39 5.61 -14.17 5.07
C LEU A 39 7.12 -14.18 5.34
N PHE A 40 7.70 -13.04 5.77
CA PHE A 40 9.11 -12.99 6.17
C PHE A 40 9.40 -13.83 7.41
N ALA A 41 8.51 -13.84 8.40
CA ALA A 41 8.66 -14.68 9.58
C ALA A 41 8.62 -16.18 9.22
N THR A 42 7.67 -16.60 8.37
CA THR A 42 7.61 -17.98 7.87
C THR A 42 8.88 -18.36 7.11
N LEU A 43 9.38 -17.46 6.26
CA LEU A 43 10.63 -17.67 5.54
C LEU A 43 11.83 -17.81 6.49
N GLY A 44 11.90 -16.98 7.52
CA GLY A 44 12.94 -17.06 8.55
C GLY A 44 12.91 -18.38 9.32
N LEU A 45 11.72 -18.89 9.67
CA LEU A 45 11.58 -20.20 10.33
C LEU A 45 12.03 -21.35 9.43
N ILE A 46 11.67 -21.33 8.15
CA ILE A 46 12.11 -22.35 7.19
C ILE A 46 13.63 -22.28 7.00
N LEU A 47 14.19 -21.08 6.90
CA LEU A 47 15.63 -20.89 6.80
C LEU A 47 16.37 -21.37 8.06
N GLN A 48 15.81 -21.12 9.24
CA GLN A 48 16.38 -21.62 10.49
C GLN A 48 16.39 -23.16 10.53
N ALA A 49 15.30 -23.80 10.12
CA ALA A 49 15.22 -25.26 10.03
C ALA A 49 16.17 -25.85 8.96
N TYR A 50 16.44 -25.10 7.90
CA TYR A 50 17.45 -25.46 6.90
C TYR A 50 18.88 -25.40 7.49
N LEU A 51 19.20 -24.35 8.24
CA LEU A 51 20.53 -24.15 8.82
C LEU A 51 20.83 -25.08 10.00
N SER A 52 19.79 -25.57 10.71
CA SER A 52 19.97 -26.50 11.84
C SER A 52 20.33 -27.94 11.43
N ASN A 53 20.48 -28.24 10.14
CA ASN A 53 20.74 -29.59 9.59
C ASN A 53 19.68 -30.65 9.96
N GLU A 54 18.52 -30.24 10.49
CA GLU A 54 17.42 -31.15 10.81
C GLU A 54 16.71 -31.67 9.54
N ILE A 55 16.89 -30.99 8.41
CA ILE A 55 16.23 -31.29 7.14
C ILE A 55 17.27 -31.48 6.04
N ASN A 56 17.08 -32.50 5.20
CA ASN A 56 17.94 -32.78 4.06
C ASN A 56 17.98 -31.57 3.11
N GLN A 57 19.12 -30.89 3.03
CA GLN A 57 19.28 -29.60 2.34
C GLN A 57 18.97 -29.67 0.84
N SER A 58 19.06 -30.85 0.24
CA SER A 58 18.75 -31.12 -1.17
C SER A 58 17.27 -31.37 -1.44
N SER A 59 16.39 -31.23 -0.43
CA SER A 59 14.97 -31.58 -0.57
C SER A 59 14.26 -30.62 -1.54
N PRO A 60 13.64 -31.13 -2.62
CA PRO A 60 12.90 -30.30 -3.57
C PRO A 60 11.69 -29.62 -2.92
N LEU A 61 11.16 -30.19 -1.83
CA LEU A 61 10.07 -29.60 -1.06
C LEU A 61 10.48 -28.27 -0.43
N LEU A 62 11.69 -28.19 0.12
CA LEU A 62 12.17 -27.01 0.82
C LEU A 62 12.44 -25.85 -0.15
N THR A 63 13.06 -26.13 -1.29
CA THR A 63 13.16 -25.16 -2.39
C THR A 63 11.78 -24.73 -2.89
N GLY A 64 10.86 -25.69 -3.06
CA GLY A 64 9.49 -25.43 -3.48
C GLY A 64 8.76 -24.48 -2.52
N SER A 65 8.94 -24.64 -1.21
CA SER A 65 8.37 -23.74 -0.20
C SER A 65 8.91 -22.32 -0.31
N PHE A 66 10.21 -22.12 -0.51
CA PHE A 66 10.78 -20.77 -0.70
C PHE A 66 10.25 -20.08 -1.95
N VAL A 67 10.16 -20.80 -3.08
CA VAL A 67 9.58 -20.28 -4.31
C VAL A 67 8.11 -19.91 -4.12
N LEU A 68 7.33 -20.78 -3.49
CA LEU A 68 5.90 -20.57 -3.28
C LEU A 68 5.61 -19.37 -2.35
N ILE A 69 6.38 -19.23 -1.28
CA ILE A 69 6.30 -18.05 -0.38
C ILE A 69 6.65 -16.77 -1.15
N SER A 70 7.68 -16.82 -1.99
CA SER A 70 8.10 -15.66 -2.79
C SER A 70 7.04 -15.22 -3.79
N ILE A 71 6.45 -16.18 -4.51
CA ILE A 71 5.33 -15.92 -5.43
C ILE A 71 4.15 -15.33 -4.66
N THR A 72 3.84 -15.90 -3.48
CA THR A 72 2.76 -15.39 -2.63
C THR A 72 3.02 -13.94 -2.20
N GLY A 73 4.25 -13.62 -1.79
CA GLY A 73 4.66 -12.26 -1.44
C GLY A 73 4.50 -11.25 -2.58
N ILE A 74 4.87 -11.65 -3.81
CA ILE A 74 4.66 -10.85 -5.02
C ILE A 74 3.16 -10.62 -5.27
N LEU A 75 2.35 -11.69 -5.21
CA LEU A 75 0.92 -11.59 -5.46
C LEU A 75 0.21 -10.69 -4.44
N VAL A 76 0.51 -10.85 -3.15
CA VAL A 76 -0.01 -9.98 -2.09
C VAL A 76 0.35 -8.52 -2.37
N ALA A 77 1.62 -8.26 -2.71
CA ALA A 77 2.08 -6.92 -3.06
C ALA A 77 1.35 -6.33 -4.29
N MET A 78 1.15 -7.11 -5.35
CA MET A 78 0.43 -6.67 -6.55
C MET A 78 -1.04 -6.34 -6.27
N VAL A 79 -1.73 -7.22 -5.51
CA VAL A 79 -3.14 -7.01 -5.14
C VAL A 79 -3.27 -5.76 -4.27
N SER A 80 -2.43 -5.61 -3.25
CA SER A 80 -2.43 -4.42 -2.40
C SER A 80 -2.12 -3.15 -3.18
N ASN A 81 -1.26 -3.21 -4.20
CA ASN A 81 -0.99 -2.05 -5.06
C ASN A 81 -2.26 -1.58 -5.78
N ARG A 82 -3.03 -2.51 -6.36
CA ARG A 82 -4.30 -2.18 -7.03
C ARG A 82 -5.32 -1.62 -6.05
N VAL A 83 -5.46 -2.26 -4.89
CA VAL A 83 -6.41 -1.83 -3.84
C VAL A 83 -6.09 -0.41 -3.34
N LEU A 84 -4.80 -0.10 -3.08
CA LEU A 84 -4.38 1.24 -2.66
C LEU A 84 -4.47 2.26 -3.80
N SER A 85 -4.25 1.85 -5.06
CA SER A 85 -4.44 2.71 -6.22
C SER A 85 -5.92 3.11 -6.37
N ASN A 86 -6.84 2.15 -6.24
CA ASN A 86 -8.27 2.41 -6.31
C ASN A 86 -8.74 3.35 -5.19
N GLY A 87 -8.23 3.18 -3.96
CA GLY A 87 -8.51 4.11 -2.86
C GLY A 87 -8.02 5.54 -3.14
N ARG A 88 -6.86 5.69 -3.77
CA ARG A 88 -6.35 7.01 -4.20
C ARG A 88 -7.25 7.64 -5.28
N VAL A 89 -7.70 6.85 -6.26
CA VAL A 89 -8.61 7.32 -7.30
C VAL A 89 -9.95 7.77 -6.69
N ALA A 90 -10.51 6.99 -5.76
CA ALA A 90 -11.76 7.35 -5.07
C ALA A 90 -11.61 8.65 -4.27
N LEU A 91 -10.52 8.79 -3.50
CA LEU A 91 -10.23 10.00 -2.74
C LEU A 91 -9.97 11.24 -3.62
N ASN A 92 -9.40 11.04 -4.81
CA ASN A 92 -9.23 12.12 -5.78
C ASN A 92 -10.57 12.48 -6.43
N GLY A 93 -11.42 11.51 -6.78
CA GLY A 93 -12.75 11.79 -7.28
C GLY A 93 -13.62 12.57 -6.29
N LEU A 94 -13.49 12.31 -4.98
CA LEU A 94 -14.17 13.09 -3.94
C LEU A 94 -13.64 14.52 -3.80
N ARG A 95 -12.34 14.69 -4.07
CA ARG A 95 -11.74 16.01 -4.13
C ARG A 95 -12.25 16.78 -5.33
N ASP A 96 -12.20 16.17 -6.51
CA ASP A 96 -12.62 16.82 -7.75
C ASP A 96 -14.11 17.20 -7.66
N ALA A 97 -14.95 16.32 -7.09
CA ALA A 97 -16.36 16.63 -6.82
C ALA A 97 -16.59 17.79 -5.84
N TRP A 98 -15.69 17.99 -4.86
CA TRP A 98 -15.74 19.14 -3.96
C TRP A 98 -15.25 20.40 -4.66
N ASP A 99 -14.14 20.32 -5.40
CA ASP A 99 -13.55 21.45 -6.13
C ASP A 99 -14.56 21.97 -7.16
N ASP A 100 -15.23 21.09 -7.92
CA ASP A 100 -16.30 21.44 -8.88
C ASP A 100 -17.52 22.11 -8.19
N PHE A 101 -17.91 21.62 -7.01
CA PHE A 101 -19.02 22.22 -6.26
C PHE A 101 -18.63 23.58 -5.65
N ALA A 102 -17.37 23.72 -5.23
CA ALA A 102 -16.81 24.91 -4.62
C ALA A 102 -16.67 26.07 -5.61
N GLU A 103 -16.47 25.82 -6.90
CA GLU A 103 -16.41 26.85 -7.95
C GLU A 103 -17.71 27.68 -8.04
N GLY A 104 -18.85 27.10 -7.67
CA GLY A 104 -20.15 27.76 -7.66
C GLY A 104 -20.45 28.58 -6.39
N LEU A 105 -19.58 28.53 -5.37
CA LEU A 105 -19.84 29.16 -4.07
C LEU A 105 -19.16 30.52 -3.93
N GLY A 106 -19.84 31.45 -3.25
CA GLY A 106 -19.27 32.74 -2.89
C GLY A 106 -18.08 32.60 -1.91
N PRO A 107 -17.09 33.52 -1.96
CA PRO A 107 -15.87 33.45 -1.14
C PRO A 107 -16.14 33.45 0.37
N GLU A 108 -17.22 34.09 0.82
CA GLU A 108 -17.64 34.09 2.23
C GLU A 108 -18.08 32.69 2.71
N THR A 109 -18.73 31.91 1.84
CA THR A 109 -19.17 30.54 2.17
C THR A 109 -17.99 29.57 2.16
N LEU A 110 -17.05 29.74 1.22
CA LEU A 110 -15.80 28.96 1.15
C LEU A 110 -14.89 29.20 2.37
N ALA A 111 -14.88 30.41 2.93
CA ALA A 111 -14.13 30.70 4.14
C ALA A 111 -14.65 29.92 5.37
N LEU A 112 -15.96 29.63 5.41
CA LEU A 112 -16.61 28.86 6.48
C LEU A 112 -16.48 27.34 6.28
N LEU A 113 -16.31 26.87 5.04
CA LEU A 113 -16.20 25.46 4.67
C LEU A 113 -14.78 25.14 4.15
N PRO A 114 -13.81 24.89 5.05
CA PRO A 114 -12.44 24.59 4.64
C PRO A 114 -12.40 23.30 3.82
N HIS A 115 -11.41 23.15 2.94
CA HIS A 115 -11.30 21.98 2.07
C HIS A 115 -11.39 20.66 2.88
N PRO A 116 -12.22 19.68 2.47
CA PRO A 116 -12.56 18.50 3.29
C PRO A 116 -11.38 17.56 3.57
N ARG A 117 -10.32 17.60 2.76
CA ARG A 117 -9.04 16.91 3.03
C ARG A 117 -8.08 17.68 3.98
N GLY A 118 -8.53 18.79 4.57
CA GLY A 118 -7.71 19.70 5.36
C GLY A 118 -7.00 20.76 4.51
N LYS A 119 -6.45 21.79 5.18
CA LYS A 119 -5.78 22.93 4.53
C LYS A 119 -4.78 22.46 3.48
N HIS A 120 -4.80 23.16 2.35
CA HIS A 120 -3.79 23.14 1.29
C HIS A 120 -2.45 23.72 1.79
N GLU A 121 -1.93 23.27 2.92
CA GLU A 121 -0.60 23.64 3.38
C GLU A 121 0.43 22.74 2.69
N LYS A 122 0.96 23.28 1.59
CA LYS A 122 2.18 22.82 0.91
C LYS A 122 3.44 22.81 1.80
N SER A 123 3.35 22.85 3.13
CA SER A 123 4.54 22.87 4.00
C SER A 123 4.25 22.32 5.39
N ALA A 124 4.80 21.14 5.70
CA ALA A 124 5.42 20.80 6.99
C ALA A 124 5.56 19.27 7.15
N ARG A 125 4.51 18.49 6.87
CA ARG A 125 4.59 17.01 6.94
C ARG A 125 5.08 16.36 5.65
N GLN A 126 5.01 17.10 4.55
CA GLN A 126 5.47 16.72 3.21
C GLN A 126 7.00 16.83 3.03
N ASN A 127 7.78 17.16 4.08
CA ASN A 127 9.24 17.25 4.00
C ASN A 127 10.01 16.11 4.68
N ILE A 128 9.34 15.16 5.35
CA ILE A 128 10.04 14.09 6.07
C ILE A 128 10.06 12.77 5.28
N TRP A 129 9.17 12.56 4.30
CA TRP A 129 9.10 11.33 3.46
C TRP A 129 9.29 11.58 1.94
N SER A 130 9.57 12.82 1.53
CA SER A 130 9.45 13.29 0.14
C SER A 130 10.65 13.05 -0.79
N ARG A 131 11.48 12.02 -0.60
CA ARG A 131 12.49 11.69 -1.63
C ARG A 131 12.64 10.23 -2.06
N GLY A 132 11.78 9.31 -1.63
CA GLY A 132 11.81 7.98 -2.26
C GLY A 132 10.75 6.97 -1.85
N ILE A 133 10.25 7.05 -0.61
CA ILE A 133 9.30 6.08 -0.09
C ILE A 133 8.03 6.87 0.21
N SER A 134 7.09 6.92 -0.73
CA SER A 134 5.70 7.24 -0.39
C SER A 134 5.05 5.97 0.14
N SER A 135 4.19 6.06 1.16
CA SER A 135 3.45 4.88 1.66
C SER A 135 2.64 4.19 0.56
N GLY A 136 2.27 4.94 -0.50
CA GLY A 136 1.63 4.40 -1.69
C GLY A 136 2.53 3.53 -2.59
N ASN A 137 3.84 3.52 -2.36
CA ASN A 137 4.83 2.70 -3.09
C ASN A 137 5.27 1.47 -2.29
N LEU A 138 4.85 1.33 -1.03
CA LEU A 138 5.18 0.16 -0.19
C LEU A 138 4.89 -1.19 -0.87
N PRO A 139 3.74 -1.39 -1.55
CA PRO A 139 3.51 -2.66 -2.25
C PRO A 139 4.56 -2.92 -3.34
N ALA A 140 4.94 -1.89 -4.12
CA ALA A 140 5.94 -2.05 -5.16
C ALA A 140 7.32 -2.40 -4.58
N ILE A 141 7.68 -1.82 -3.44
CA ILE A 141 8.93 -2.15 -2.72
C ILE A 141 8.91 -3.62 -2.29
N PHE A 142 7.82 -4.09 -1.68
CA PHE A 142 7.70 -5.50 -1.29
C PHE A 142 7.76 -6.44 -2.50
N ALA A 143 7.05 -6.13 -3.59
CA ALA A 143 7.12 -6.91 -4.82
C ALA A 143 8.56 -6.98 -5.35
N PHE A 144 9.29 -5.87 -5.33
CA PHE A 144 10.69 -5.82 -5.75
C PHE A 144 11.60 -6.67 -4.87
N VAL A 145 11.43 -6.62 -3.55
CA VAL A 145 12.19 -7.47 -2.60
C VAL A 145 11.96 -8.95 -2.90
N TRP A 146 10.70 -9.36 -3.08
CA TRP A 146 10.39 -10.75 -3.42
C TRP A 146 10.88 -11.17 -4.80
N LEU A 147 10.89 -10.27 -5.79
CA LEU A 147 11.47 -10.52 -7.10
C LEU A 147 12.98 -10.73 -7.02
N CYS A 148 13.70 -9.91 -6.24
CA CYS A 148 15.14 -10.08 -6.03
C CYS A 148 15.42 -11.42 -5.35
N PHE A 149 14.63 -11.78 -4.34
CA PHE A 149 14.78 -13.05 -3.65
C PHE A 149 14.46 -14.26 -4.55
N LEU A 150 13.41 -14.18 -5.37
CA LEU A 150 13.09 -15.21 -6.36
C LEU A 150 14.22 -15.36 -7.40
N ALA A 151 14.75 -14.24 -7.90
CA ALA A 151 15.86 -14.25 -8.86
C ALA A 151 17.10 -14.90 -8.24
N PHE A 152 17.41 -14.60 -6.98
CA PHE A 152 18.50 -15.22 -6.24
C PHE A 152 18.34 -16.75 -6.18
N LEU A 153 17.14 -17.25 -5.80
CA LEU A 153 16.86 -18.69 -5.74
C LEU A 153 17.02 -19.37 -7.11
N ILE A 154 16.60 -18.70 -8.19
CA ILE A 154 16.74 -19.22 -9.55
C ILE A 154 18.22 -19.31 -9.94
N VAL A 155 19.00 -18.27 -9.66
CA VAL A 155 20.44 -18.25 -9.96
C VAL A 155 21.17 -19.34 -9.18
N GLU A 156 20.91 -19.47 -7.88
CA GLU A 156 21.50 -20.51 -7.03
C GLU A 156 21.19 -21.92 -7.57
N ARG A 157 19.94 -22.17 -7.99
CA ARG A 157 19.54 -23.45 -8.61
C ARG A 157 20.23 -23.69 -9.95
N LEU A 158 20.40 -22.65 -10.77
CA LEU A 158 21.06 -22.77 -12.08
C LEU A 158 22.56 -23.05 -11.93
N ASP A 159 23.24 -22.44 -10.95
CA ASP A 159 24.65 -22.70 -10.70
C ASP A 159 24.89 -24.12 -10.15
N LEU A 160 23.98 -24.66 -9.33
CA LEU A 160 24.03 -26.06 -8.88
C LEU A 160 23.89 -27.08 -10.03
N THR A 161 23.28 -26.70 -11.16
CA THR A 161 23.18 -27.57 -12.36
C THR A 161 24.39 -27.47 -13.30
N ARG A 162 25.33 -26.54 -13.07
CA ARG A 162 26.50 -26.32 -13.95
C ARG A 162 27.75 -27.10 -13.55
N PHE A 163 27.75 -27.79 -12.42
CA PHE A 163 28.85 -28.66 -12.00
C PHE A 163 28.36 -30.11 -11.88
N PRO A 164 28.61 -30.96 -12.91
CA PRO A 164 28.48 -32.41 -12.80
C PRO A 164 29.58 -33.03 -11.93
#